data_AF-A0A965QVN8-F1
#
_entry.id   AF-A0A965QVN8-F1
#
_cell.length_a   1.000
_cell.length_b   1.000
_cell.length_c   1.000
_cell.angle_alpha   90.00
_cell.angle_beta   90.00
_cell.angle_gamma   90.00
#
_symmetry.space_group_name_H-M   'P 1'
#
loop_
_entity.id
_entity.type
_entity.pdbx_description
1 polymer ?
#
loop_
_entity_poly.entity_id
_entity_poly.type
_entity_poly.pdbx_seq_one_letter_code
_entity_poly.pdbx_strand_id
1 'polypeptide(L)'
;ADAAGVEALAKKELAPLEIAFLEPGPAGRPPRTVRPLFAARVREFRGDLEGPDGAKAAYLAARPSRAVVAEALQELPPEQAENASRLYARMKEDATYWLGVLTLGEGEYAAAVDYLGRMTLQATPDSRWTDAARTNLARAYIGLGRTDEAVRILRADDSPQRFGSRILADRLERSAAAAVGR
;
A
#
# COMPACT_ATOMS: atom_id res chain seq x y z
N ALA A 1 -24.19 -10.17 12.15
CA ALA A 1 -23.46 -9.12 12.88
C ALA A 1 -24.48 -8.10 13.34
N ASP A 2 -24.46 -7.68 14.60
CA ASP A 2 -25.27 -6.57 15.06
C ASP A 2 -24.68 -5.24 14.54
N ALA A 3 -25.50 -4.18 14.50
CA ALA A 3 -25.08 -2.89 13.96
C ALA A 3 -23.90 -2.30 14.75
N ALA A 4 -23.87 -2.50 16.07
CA ALA A 4 -22.81 -2.03 16.96
C ALA A 4 -21.46 -2.71 16.67
N GLY A 5 -21.44 -4.01 16.40
CA GLY A 5 -20.24 -4.75 16.03
C GLY A 5 -19.68 -4.33 14.68
N VAL A 6 -20.55 -4.03 13.71
CA VAL A 6 -20.13 -3.48 12.41
C VAL A 6 -19.53 -2.08 12.56
N GLU A 7 -20.14 -1.22 13.37
CA GLU A 7 -19.63 0.13 13.64
C GLU A 7 -18.26 0.10 14.32
N ALA A 8 -18.10 -0.75 15.34
CA ALA A 8 -16.83 -0.91 16.04
C ALA A 8 -15.71 -1.41 15.10
N LEU A 9 -16.04 -2.36 14.22
CA LEU A 9 -15.10 -2.85 13.21
C LEU A 9 -14.73 -1.76 12.20
N ALA A 10 -15.73 -1.01 11.70
CA ALA A 10 -15.48 0.10 10.79
C ALA A 10 -14.58 1.16 11.41
N LYS A 11 -14.81 1.53 12.68
CA LYS A 11 -13.97 2.48 13.41
C LYS A 11 -12.52 1.98 13.53
N LYS A 12 -12.33 0.68 13.80
CA LYS A 12 -11.00 0.07 13.87
C LYS A 12 -10.28 0.08 12.52
N GLU A 13 -11.00 -0.18 11.43
CA GLU A 13 -10.42 -0.19 10.08
C GLU A 13 -10.10 1.21 9.55
N LEU A 14 -10.89 2.23 9.94
CA LEU A 14 -10.67 3.62 9.53
C LEU A 14 -9.68 4.38 10.42
N ALA A 15 -9.35 3.86 11.61
CA ALA A 15 -8.43 4.53 12.55
C ALA A 15 -7.08 4.99 11.94
N PRO A 16 -6.43 4.24 11.02
CA PRO A 16 -5.20 4.71 10.37
C PRO A 16 -5.37 6.00 9.56
N LEU A 17 -6.57 6.30 9.05
CA LEU A 17 -6.86 7.52 8.29
C LEU A 17 -6.93 8.78 9.17
N GLU A 18 -7.15 8.60 10.47
CA GLU A 18 -7.27 9.69 11.43
C GLU A 18 -5.94 10.14 12.02
N ILE A 19 -4.85 9.37 11.79
CA ILE A 19 -3.51 9.73 12.26
C ILE A 19 -3.11 11.07 11.63
N ALA A 20 -2.75 12.01 12.50
CA ALA A 20 -2.43 13.36 12.10
C ALA A 20 -0.98 13.73 12.47
N PHE A 21 -0.35 14.52 11.61
CA PHE A 21 0.98 15.08 11.81
C PHE A 21 0.89 16.62 11.79
N LEU A 22 1.82 17.26 12.49
CA LEU A 22 2.03 18.69 12.37
C LEU A 22 3.02 18.92 11.23
N GLU A 23 2.54 19.54 10.16
CA GLU A 23 3.39 19.97 9.06
C GLU A 23 3.79 21.44 9.29
N PRO A 24 5.09 21.77 9.29
CA PRO A 24 5.52 23.15 9.43
C PRO A 24 4.98 23.99 8.27
N GLY A 25 4.36 25.12 8.61
CA GLY A 25 3.87 26.06 7.60
C GLY A 25 5.04 26.71 6.84
N PRO A 26 4.84 27.12 5.57
CA PRO A 26 5.82 27.99 4.91
C PRO A 26 6.00 29.28 5.72
N ALA A 27 7.16 29.93 5.58
CA ALA A 27 7.56 31.07 6.40
C ALA A 27 6.41 32.08 6.62
N GLY A 28 6.06 32.31 7.89
CA GLY A 28 4.98 33.21 8.29
C GLY A 28 3.58 32.59 8.40
N ARG A 29 3.41 31.30 8.08
CA ARG A 29 2.15 30.57 8.32
C ARG A 29 2.25 29.63 9.53
N PRO A 30 1.18 29.48 10.32
CA PRO A 30 1.15 28.52 11.42
C PRO A 30 1.31 27.09 10.88
N PRO A 31 1.87 26.17 11.68
CA PRO A 31 1.88 24.75 11.35
C PRO A 31 0.45 24.24 11.13
N ARG A 32 0.29 23.32 10.19
CA ARG A 32 -1.01 22.74 9.83
C ARG A 32 -1.05 21.28 10.24
N THR A 33 -2.18 20.88 10.82
CA THR A 33 -2.46 19.46 11.09
C THR A 33 -2.88 18.78 9.79
N VAL A 34 -2.17 17.72 9.42
CA VAL A 34 -2.45 16.95 8.20
C VAL A 34 -2.70 15.48 8.53
N ARG A 35 -3.66 14.87 7.85
CA ARG A 35 -3.93 13.42 7.90
C ARG A 35 -3.45 12.80 6.59
N PRO A 36 -2.18 12.39 6.48
CA PRO A 36 -1.55 12.14 5.20
C PRO A 36 -2.18 10.97 4.44
N LEU A 37 -2.54 9.88 5.13
CA LEU A 37 -3.19 8.74 4.46
C LEU A 37 -4.58 9.11 3.92
N PHE A 38 -5.38 9.84 4.71
CA PHE A 38 -6.68 10.33 4.25
C PHE A 38 -6.54 11.29 3.07
N ALA A 39 -5.63 12.26 3.15
CA ALA A 39 -5.35 13.20 2.08
C ALA A 39 -4.91 12.46 0.79
N ALA A 40 -4.05 11.44 0.93
CA ALA A 40 -3.61 10.62 -0.19
C ALA A 40 -4.79 9.91 -0.88
N ARG A 41 -5.66 9.22 -0.12
CA ARG A 41 -6.84 8.54 -0.67
C ARG A 41 -7.76 9.52 -1.40
N VAL A 42 -8.05 10.68 -0.81
CA VAL A 42 -8.94 11.68 -1.42
C VAL A 42 -8.35 12.24 -2.72
N ARG A 43 -7.05 12.53 -2.75
CA ARG A 43 -6.36 13.04 -3.93
C ARG A 43 -6.27 12.00 -5.04
N GLU A 44 -5.96 10.75 -4.71
CA GLU A 44 -5.99 9.63 -5.65
C GLU A 44 -7.36 9.50 -6.31
N PHE A 45 -8.45 9.52 -5.52
CA PHE A 45 -9.81 9.43 -6.06
C PHE A 45 -10.18 10.60 -6.98
N ARG A 46 -9.56 11.78 -6.81
CA ARG A 46 -9.75 12.93 -7.70
C ARG A 46 -8.88 12.89 -8.96
N GLY A 47 -7.87 12.01 -8.99
CA GLY A 47 -6.85 12.01 -10.04
C GLY A 47 -5.71 13.01 -9.81
N ASP A 48 -5.64 13.63 -8.62
CA ASP A 48 -4.57 14.56 -8.25
C ASP A 48 -3.32 13.77 -7.80
N LEU A 49 -2.67 13.07 -8.73
CA LEU A 49 -1.65 12.06 -8.41
C LEU A 49 -0.28 12.68 -8.07
N GLU A 50 0.13 13.67 -8.86
CA GLU A 50 1.49 14.20 -8.91
C GLU A 50 1.69 15.53 -8.18
N GLY A 51 2.96 15.88 -7.97
CA GLY A 51 3.38 17.16 -7.38
C GLY A 51 3.44 17.17 -5.86
N PRO A 52 3.87 18.29 -5.26
CA PRO A 52 4.10 18.40 -3.82
C PRO A 52 2.82 18.23 -2.98
N ASP A 53 1.67 18.55 -3.57
CA ASP A 53 0.35 18.38 -2.96
C ASP A 53 -0.42 17.18 -3.55
N GLY A 54 0.23 16.33 -4.35
CA GLY A 54 -0.38 15.15 -4.98
C GLY A 54 -0.59 13.98 -4.02
N ALA A 55 -1.25 12.94 -4.54
CA ALA A 55 -1.48 11.69 -3.82
C ALA A 55 -0.17 10.96 -3.49
N LYS A 56 0.80 10.90 -4.41
CA LYS A 56 2.10 10.27 -4.17
C LYS A 56 2.84 10.91 -3.00
N ALA A 57 2.93 12.24 -2.97
CA ALA A 57 3.57 12.98 -1.89
C ALA A 57 2.89 12.70 -0.54
N ALA A 58 1.55 12.66 -0.52
CA ALA A 58 0.79 12.34 0.68
C ALA A 58 0.98 10.89 1.15
N TYR A 59 1.06 9.90 0.25
CA TYR A 59 1.41 8.52 0.62
C TYR A 59 2.82 8.41 1.20
N LEU A 60 3.78 9.14 0.63
CA LEU A 60 5.14 9.19 1.18
C LEU A 60 5.14 9.82 2.59
N ALA A 61 4.38 10.88 2.81
CA ALA A 61 4.20 11.48 4.14
C ALA A 61 3.53 10.53 5.15
N ALA A 62 2.63 9.65 4.68
CA ALA A 62 2.00 8.60 5.50
C ALA A 62 2.93 7.41 5.81
N ARG A 63 4.22 7.49 5.45
CA ARG A 63 5.24 6.47 5.72
C ARG A 63 6.37 7.05 6.57
N PRO A 64 6.08 7.57 7.77
CA PRO A 64 7.08 8.18 8.63
C PRO A 64 8.23 7.20 8.93
N SER A 65 9.41 7.76 9.16
CA SER A 65 10.58 6.99 9.57
C SER A 65 10.37 6.40 10.96
N ARG A 66 11.13 5.35 11.30
CA ARG A 66 11.09 4.77 12.66
C ARG A 66 11.42 5.80 13.74
N ALA A 67 12.32 6.75 13.45
CA ALA A 67 12.70 7.80 14.38
C ALA A 67 11.53 8.76 14.65
N VAL A 68 10.84 9.22 13.61
CA VAL A 68 9.66 10.10 13.75
C VAL A 68 8.55 9.42 14.55
N VAL A 69 8.31 8.12 14.30
CA VAL A 69 7.33 7.36 15.08
C VAL A 69 7.79 7.23 16.54
N ALA A 70 9.07 6.90 16.79
CA ALA A 70 9.57 6.75 18.15
C ALA A 70 9.44 8.04 18.97
N GLU A 71 9.77 9.20 18.38
CA GLU A 71 9.59 10.52 19.00
C GLU A 71 8.12 10.77 19.35
N ALA A 72 7.20 10.52 18.42
CA ALA A 72 5.76 10.69 18.66
C ALA A 72 5.20 9.79 19.78
N LEU A 73 5.85 8.66 20.06
CA LEU A 73 5.42 7.72 21.09
C LEU A 73 5.99 8.03 22.48
N GLN A 74 7.07 8.81 22.59
CA GLN A 74 7.75 9.10 23.87
C GLN A 74 6.86 9.85 24.86
N GLU A 75 5.97 10.70 24.36
CA GLU A 75 5.07 11.54 25.17
C GLU A 75 3.82 10.79 25.65
N LEU A 76 3.65 9.51 25.27
CA LEU A 76 2.46 8.72 25.56
C LEU A 76 2.70 7.71 26.71
N PRO A 77 1.69 7.47 27.57
CA PRO A 77 1.73 6.35 28.50
C PRO A 77 1.94 5.00 27.78
N PRO A 78 2.59 3.99 28.39
CA PRO A 78 3.01 2.76 27.70
C PRO A 78 1.89 2.03 26.94
N GLU A 79 0.71 1.89 27.53
CA GLU A 79 -0.44 1.23 26.89
C GLU A 79 -0.96 2.02 25.67
N GLN A 80 -0.93 3.36 25.75
CA GLN A 80 -1.33 4.23 24.64
C GLN A 80 -0.26 4.23 23.54
N ALA A 81 1.02 4.21 23.93
CA ALA A 81 2.14 4.13 23.01
C ALA A 81 2.11 2.83 22.18
N GLU A 82 1.81 1.68 22.79
CA GLU A 82 1.70 0.43 22.05
C GLU A 82 0.56 0.46 21.02
N ASN A 83 -0.62 0.95 21.43
CA ASN A 83 -1.77 1.08 20.53
C ASN A 83 -1.48 2.08 19.39
N ALA A 84 -0.87 3.23 19.69
CA ALA A 84 -0.45 4.20 18.70
C ALA A 84 0.60 3.62 17.74
N SER A 85 1.57 2.86 18.25
CA SER A 85 2.58 2.17 17.42
C SER A 85 1.95 1.22 16.40
N ARG A 86 0.93 0.45 16.81
CA ARG A 86 0.19 -0.44 15.91
C ARG A 86 -0.57 0.35 14.84
N LEU A 87 -1.14 1.51 15.20
CA LEU A 87 -1.81 2.40 14.25
C LEU A 87 -0.83 3.00 13.23
N TYR A 88 0.34 3.48 13.67
CA TYR A 88 1.38 3.98 12.78
C TYR A 88 1.88 2.89 11.82
N ALA A 89 2.09 1.67 12.31
CA ALA A 89 2.47 0.53 11.48
C ALA A 89 1.39 0.26 10.41
N ARG A 90 0.11 0.19 10.81
CA ARG A 90 -1.01 -0.03 9.89
C ARG A 90 -1.13 1.08 8.84
N MET A 91 -1.01 2.35 9.24
CA MET A 91 -1.02 3.48 8.30
C MET A 91 0.11 3.37 7.27
N LYS A 92 1.32 3.01 7.73
CA LYS A 92 2.47 2.83 6.86
C LYS A 92 2.30 1.67 5.88
N GLU A 93 1.76 0.54 6.33
CA GLU A 93 1.42 -0.60 5.48
C GLU A 93 0.43 -0.20 4.39
N ASP A 94 -0.61 0.55 4.75
CA ASP A 94 -1.63 1.04 3.81
C ASP A 94 -1.04 1.94 2.75
N ALA A 95 -0.30 2.94 3.20
CA ALA A 95 0.34 3.88 2.31
C ALA A 95 1.32 3.18 1.36
N THR A 96 2.03 2.16 1.86
CA THR A 96 2.98 1.39 1.05
C THR A 96 2.28 0.56 -0.02
N TYR A 97 1.22 -0.16 0.35
CA TYR A 97 0.42 -0.92 -0.61
C TYR A 97 -0.21 -0.01 -1.67
N TRP A 98 -0.89 1.06 -1.26
CA TRP A 98 -1.57 1.96 -2.19
C TRP A 98 -0.61 2.71 -3.11
N LEU A 99 0.58 3.08 -2.62
CA LEU A 99 1.62 3.65 -3.48
C LEU A 99 2.10 2.64 -4.53
N GLY A 100 2.17 1.36 -4.18
CA GLY A 100 2.43 0.27 -5.15
C GLY A 100 1.32 0.12 -6.19
N VAL A 101 0.06 0.24 -5.81
CA VAL A 101 -1.09 0.22 -6.74
C VAL A 101 -1.07 1.44 -7.67
N LEU A 102 -0.80 2.62 -7.12
CA LEU A 102 -0.76 3.88 -7.88
C LEU A 102 0.37 3.84 -8.92
N THR A 103 1.59 3.50 -8.50
CA THR A 103 2.75 3.37 -9.42
C THR A 103 2.53 2.30 -10.48
N LEU A 104 1.86 1.20 -10.16
CA LEU A 104 1.42 0.21 -11.15
C LEU A 104 0.47 0.83 -12.19
N GLY A 105 -0.51 1.63 -11.74
CA GLY A 105 -1.48 2.29 -12.60
C GLY A 105 -0.87 3.27 -13.59
N GLU A 106 0.23 3.93 -13.22
CA GLU A 106 0.97 4.86 -14.07
C GLU A 106 2.04 4.18 -14.95
N GLY A 107 2.17 2.86 -14.88
CA GLY A 107 3.15 2.10 -15.65
C GLY A 107 4.58 2.18 -15.09
N GLU A 108 4.76 2.71 -13.87
CA GLU A 108 6.04 2.72 -13.17
C GLU A 108 6.35 1.34 -12.57
N TYR A 109 6.43 0.31 -13.43
CA TYR A 109 6.43 -1.08 -13.01
C TYR A 109 7.60 -1.46 -12.10
N ALA A 110 8.78 -0.85 -12.28
CA ALA A 110 9.92 -1.09 -11.39
C ALA A 110 9.64 -0.61 -9.95
N ALA A 111 9.06 0.58 -9.80
CA ALA A 111 8.65 1.11 -8.49
C ALA A 111 7.52 0.27 -7.89
N ALA A 112 6.56 -0.17 -8.71
CA ALA A 112 5.49 -1.05 -8.27
C ALA A 112 6.03 -2.39 -7.74
N VAL A 113 7.03 -2.99 -8.40
CA VAL A 113 7.70 -4.22 -7.90
C VAL A 113 8.32 -3.98 -6.52
N ASP A 114 8.98 -2.85 -6.32
CA ASP A 114 9.59 -2.49 -5.04
C ASP A 114 8.54 -2.33 -3.93
N TYR A 115 7.47 -1.59 -4.18
CA TYR A 115 6.43 -1.33 -3.19
C TYR A 115 5.60 -2.58 -2.85
N LEU A 116 5.15 -3.32 -3.87
CA LEU A 116 4.29 -4.47 -3.71
C LEU A 116 5.07 -5.71 -3.26
N GLY A 117 6.27 -5.93 -3.80
CA GLY A 117 7.11 -7.07 -3.45
C GLY A 117 7.86 -6.84 -2.16
N ARG A 118 8.89 -6.00 -2.20
CA ARG A 118 9.81 -5.83 -1.07
C ARG A 118 9.16 -5.14 0.12
N MET A 119 8.42 -4.06 -0.11
CA MET A 119 7.90 -3.24 0.99
C MET A 119 6.54 -3.67 1.53
N THR A 120 5.80 -4.52 0.81
CA THR A 120 4.51 -5.08 1.28
C THR A 120 4.67 -6.57 1.59
N LEU A 121 4.88 -7.43 0.58
CA LEU A 121 4.88 -8.88 0.76
C LEU A 121 6.06 -9.40 1.60
N GLN A 122 7.27 -8.87 1.41
CA GLN A 122 8.44 -9.33 2.17
C GLN A 122 8.50 -8.69 3.56
N ALA A 123 8.07 -7.44 3.69
CA ALA A 123 8.12 -6.70 4.96
C ALA A 123 7.05 -7.18 5.95
N THR A 124 5.82 -7.45 5.47
CA THR A 124 4.70 -7.95 6.27
C THR A 124 3.97 -9.07 5.50
N PRO A 125 4.50 -10.31 5.49
CA PRO A 125 3.94 -11.43 4.71
C PRO A 125 2.48 -11.78 5.01
N ASP A 126 2.02 -11.53 6.24
CA ASP A 126 0.65 -11.83 6.70
C ASP A 126 -0.21 -10.56 6.82
N SER A 127 0.12 -9.51 6.05
CA SER A 127 -0.69 -8.28 6.03
C SER A 127 -2.04 -8.52 5.35
N ARG A 128 -3.02 -7.66 5.65
CA ARG A 128 -4.31 -7.65 4.93
C ARG A 128 -4.20 -7.35 3.44
N TRP A 129 -3.04 -6.85 3.00
CA TRP A 129 -2.77 -6.50 1.61
C TRP A 129 -2.07 -7.63 0.86
N THR A 130 -1.62 -8.70 1.53
CA THR A 130 -0.83 -9.77 0.92
C THR A 130 -1.48 -10.34 -0.33
N ASP A 131 -2.75 -10.72 -0.21
CA ASP A 131 -3.53 -11.32 -1.27
C ASP A 131 -3.63 -10.39 -2.50
N ALA A 132 -3.93 -9.11 -2.27
CA ALA A 132 -4.05 -8.12 -3.35
C ALA A 132 -2.68 -7.68 -3.91
N ALA A 133 -1.64 -7.66 -3.08
CA ALA A 133 -0.29 -7.29 -3.49
C ALA A 133 0.32 -8.33 -4.43
N ARG A 134 0.06 -9.63 -4.24
CA ARG A 134 0.55 -10.70 -5.15
C ARG A 134 0.04 -10.52 -6.57
N THR A 135 -1.26 -10.27 -6.75
CA THR A 135 -1.84 -10.10 -8.09
C THR A 135 -1.37 -8.82 -8.75
N ASN A 136 -1.27 -7.71 -8.00
CA ASN A 136 -0.71 -6.47 -8.52
C ASN A 136 0.79 -6.58 -8.83
N LEU A 137 1.56 -7.32 -8.05
CA LEU A 137 2.97 -7.59 -8.32
C LEU A 137 3.14 -8.42 -9.60
N ALA A 138 2.29 -9.41 -9.84
CA ALA A 138 2.28 -10.15 -11.10
C ALA A 138 2.06 -9.22 -12.30
N ARG A 139 1.14 -8.25 -12.18
CA ARG A 139 0.88 -7.23 -13.22
C ARG A 139 2.10 -6.34 -13.45
N ALA A 140 2.80 -5.94 -12.39
CA ALA A 140 4.04 -5.19 -12.49
C ALA A 140 5.13 -6.00 -13.23
N TYR A 141 5.30 -7.28 -12.90
CA TYR A 141 6.22 -8.16 -13.62
C TYR A 141 5.88 -8.31 -15.10
N ILE A 142 4.59 -8.47 -15.45
CA ILE A 142 4.14 -8.49 -16.84
C ILE A 142 4.51 -7.19 -17.56
N GLY A 143 4.30 -6.03 -16.93
CA GLY A 143 4.67 -4.73 -17.47
C GLY A 143 6.17 -4.56 -17.74
N LEU A 144 7.02 -5.27 -16.98
CA LEU A 144 8.47 -5.32 -17.19
C LEU A 144 8.92 -6.43 -18.19
N GLY A 145 7.99 -7.19 -18.76
CA GLY A 145 8.33 -8.36 -19.59
C GLY A 145 8.89 -9.55 -18.80
N ARG A 146 8.82 -9.51 -17.46
CA ARG A 146 9.30 -10.57 -16.55
C ARG A 146 8.24 -11.66 -16.37
N THR A 147 7.83 -12.27 -17.48
CA THR A 147 6.70 -13.21 -17.54
C THR A 147 6.88 -14.40 -16.60
N ASP A 148 8.10 -14.95 -16.51
CA ASP A 148 8.38 -16.11 -15.63
C ASP A 148 8.17 -15.78 -14.15
N GLU A 149 8.50 -14.55 -13.74
CA GLU A 149 8.29 -14.08 -12.38
C GLU A 149 6.80 -13.88 -12.08
N ALA A 150 6.06 -13.31 -13.05
CA ALA A 150 4.61 -13.18 -12.95
C ALA A 150 3.92 -14.54 -12.83
N VAL A 151 4.29 -15.51 -13.65
CA VAL A 151 3.74 -16.88 -13.58
C VAL A 151 4.02 -17.49 -12.21
N ARG A 152 5.26 -17.43 -11.74
CA ARG A 152 5.66 -18.02 -10.46
C ARG A 152 4.81 -17.51 -9.29
N ILE A 153 4.61 -16.20 -9.20
CA ILE A 153 3.84 -15.62 -8.09
C ILE A 153 2.33 -15.95 -8.20
N LEU A 154 1.79 -15.99 -9.42
CA LEU A 154 0.38 -16.35 -9.65
C LEU A 154 0.10 -17.83 -9.35
N ARG A 155 1.07 -18.71 -9.61
CA ARG A 155 0.97 -20.15 -9.29
C ARG A 155 1.05 -20.42 -7.79
N ALA A 156 1.86 -19.63 -7.08
CA ALA A 156 2.03 -19.72 -5.64
C ALA A 156 0.85 -19.10 -4.84
N ASP A 157 -0.12 -18.48 -5.52
CA ASP A 157 -1.27 -17.88 -4.87
C ASP A 157 -2.22 -18.92 -4.24
N ASP A 158 -2.37 -18.84 -2.92
CA ASP A 158 -3.24 -19.68 -2.10
C ASP A 158 -4.51 -18.97 -1.61
N SER A 159 -4.65 -17.68 -1.94
CA SER A 159 -5.77 -16.83 -1.55
C SER A 159 -7.12 -17.26 -2.15
N PRO A 160 -8.24 -16.65 -1.74
CA PRO A 160 -9.53 -16.86 -2.38
C PRO A 160 -9.53 -16.61 -3.90
N GLN A 161 -8.70 -15.70 -4.41
CA GLN A 161 -8.61 -15.39 -5.85
C GLN A 161 -7.69 -16.32 -6.67
N ARG A 162 -7.08 -17.35 -6.07
CA ARG A 162 -6.13 -18.28 -6.73
C ARG A 162 -6.59 -18.84 -8.07
N PHE A 163 -7.89 -19.03 -8.28
CA PHE A 163 -8.42 -19.53 -9.55
C PHE A 163 -8.17 -18.55 -10.69
N GLY A 164 -8.41 -17.25 -10.45
CA GLY A 164 -8.10 -16.20 -11.43
C GLY A 164 -6.60 -16.12 -11.68
N SER A 165 -5.79 -16.24 -10.63
CA SER A 165 -4.33 -16.24 -10.74
C SER A 165 -3.82 -17.39 -11.63
N ARG A 166 -4.34 -18.60 -11.46
CA ARG A 166 -3.98 -19.77 -12.28
C ARG A 166 -4.38 -19.62 -13.74
N ILE A 167 -5.58 -19.11 -14.02
CA ILE A 167 -6.04 -18.86 -15.39
C ILE A 167 -5.13 -17.84 -16.09
N LEU A 168 -4.74 -16.78 -15.38
CA LEU A 168 -3.81 -15.79 -15.91
C LEU A 168 -2.42 -16.41 -16.18
N ALA A 169 -1.90 -17.21 -15.24
CA ALA A 169 -0.64 -17.92 -15.42
C ALA A 169 -0.65 -18.85 -16.65
N ASP A 170 -1.70 -19.67 -16.82
CA ASP A 170 -1.87 -20.54 -17.99
C ASP A 170 -1.86 -19.73 -19.30
N ARG A 171 -2.48 -18.55 -19.30
CA ARG A 171 -2.52 -17.68 -20.47
C ARG A 171 -1.14 -17.13 -20.82
N LEU A 172 -0.39 -16.67 -19.82
CA LEU A 172 0.95 -16.14 -20.00
C LEU A 172 1.92 -17.19 -20.55
N GLU A 173 1.89 -18.41 -19.98
CA GLU A 173 2.71 -19.54 -20.44
C GLU A 173 2.42 -19.89 -21.90
N ARG A 174 1.13 -19.98 -22.28
CA ARG A 174 0.72 -20.22 -23.68
C ARG A 174 1.19 -19.12 -24.62
N SER A 175 1.05 -17.85 -24.22
CA SER A 175 1.50 -16.71 -25.01
C SER A 175 3.01 -16.70 -25.20
N ALA A 176 3.78 -17.06 -24.17
CA ALA A 176 5.24 -17.19 -24.25
C ALA A 176 5.66 -18.33 -25.19
N ALA A 177 5.04 -19.51 -25.07
CA ALA A 177 5.32 -20.64 -25.95
C ALA A 177 5.03 -20.32 -27.44
N ALA A 178 3.93 -19.62 -27.71
CA ALA A 178 3.58 -19.18 -29.05
C ALA A 178 4.53 -18.10 -29.61
N ALA A 179 5.23 -17.35 -28.75
CA ALA A 179 6.23 -16.38 -29.18
C ALA A 179 7.57 -17.03 -29.54
N VAL A 180 7.94 -18.13 -28.88
CA VAL A 180 9.18 -18.89 -29.16
C VAL A 180 9.07 -19.75 -30.43
N GLY A 181 7.87 -20.20 -30.77
CA GLY A 181 7.62 -20.97 -31.99
C GLY A 181 7.52 -20.14 -33.29
N ARG A 182 7.71 -18.82 -33.21
CA ARG A 182 7.79 -17.89 -34.35
C ARG A 182 9.20 -17.39 -34.54
#